data_AF-A0AAW8KJA4-F1
#
_entry.id   AF-A0AAW8KJA4-F1
#
_cell.length_a   1.000
_cell.length_b   1.000
_cell.length_c   1.000
_cell.angle_alpha   90.00
_cell.angle_beta   90.00
_cell.angle_gamma   90.00
#
_symmetry.space_group_name_H-M   'P 1'
#
loop_
_entity.id
_entity.type
_entity.pdbx_description
1 polymer ?
#
loop_
_entity_poly.entity_id
_entity_poly.type
_entity_poly.pdbx_seq_one_letter_code
_entity_poly.pdbx_strand_id
1 'polypeptide(L)' 'YDIAIIGGGIGGLMTAYRLTENDPALSVCIIEKGHPIEKRSCPIVTKKVDKCIKCPSCAIMEGLAGAGAFSDGKYVIST' A
#
# COMPACT_ATOMS: atom_id res chain seq x y z
N TYR A 1 3.28 20.95 -2.96
CA TYR A 1 2.44 20.01 -2.20
C TYR A 1 2.01 20.71 -0.92
N ASP A 2 0.72 20.75 -0.70
CA ASP A 2 0.08 21.32 0.49
C ASP A 2 -0.03 20.26 1.59
N ILE A 3 -0.16 18.99 1.19
CA ILE A 3 -0.27 17.84 2.09
C ILE A 3 0.67 16.74 1.61
N ALA A 4 1.42 16.15 2.55
CA ALA A 4 2.23 14.96 2.32
C ALA A 4 1.74 13.81 3.21
N ILE A 5 1.50 12.64 2.60
CA ILE A 5 1.04 11.43 3.26
C ILE A 5 2.17 10.40 3.19
N ILE A 6 2.58 9.88 4.35
CA ILE A 6 3.61 8.84 4.44
C ILE A 6 2.92 7.49 4.58
N GLY A 7 3.13 6.62 3.59
CA GLY A 7 2.51 5.30 3.48
C GLY A 7 1.42 5.27 2.41
N GLY A 8 1.66 4.47 1.36
CA GLY A 8 0.76 4.26 0.23
C GLY A 8 -0.25 3.13 0.45
N GLY A 9 -0.57 2.80 1.70
CA GLY A 9 -1.61 1.83 2.04
C GLY A 9 -3.02 2.35 1.73
N ILE A 10 -4.03 1.49 1.92
CA ILE A 10 -5.44 1.87 1.65
C ILE A 10 -5.88 3.11 2.45
N GLY A 11 -5.40 3.26 3.69
CA GLY A 11 -5.67 4.45 4.50
C GLY A 11 -5.14 5.72 3.84
N GLY A 12 -3.86 5.75 3.47
CA GLY A 12 -3.24 6.90 2.82
C GLY A 12 -3.84 7.22 1.44
N LEU A 13 -4.15 6.19 0.65
CA LEU A 13 -4.80 6.33 -0.65
C LEU A 13 -6.21 6.92 -0.52
N MET A 14 -7.02 6.42 0.42
CA MET A 14 -8.37 6.93 0.64
C MET A 14 -8.37 8.32 1.25
N THR A 15 -7.42 8.64 2.14
CA THR A 15 -7.22 10.00 2.63
C THR A 15 -6.90 10.95 1.49
N ALA A 16 -5.95 10.62 0.62
CA ALA A 16 -5.61 11.44 -0.55
C ALA A 16 -6.82 11.63 -1.47
N TYR A 17 -7.53 10.54 -1.79
CA TYR A 17 -8.73 10.58 -2.63
C TYR A 17 -9.78 11.56 -2.07
N ARG A 18 -10.11 11.44 -0.76
CA ARG A 18 -11.09 12.33 -0.12
C ARG A 18 -10.64 13.78 -0.06
N LEU A 19 -9.34 14.04 0.13
CA LEU A 19 -8.80 15.40 0.09
C LEU A 19 -8.97 16.01 -1.31
N THR A 20 -8.61 15.28 -2.36
CA THR A 20 -8.74 15.76 -3.75
C THR A 20 -10.18 15.87 -4.23
N GLU A 21 -11.09 15.06 -3.66
CA GLU A 21 -12.54 15.14 -3.93
C GLU A 21 -13.17 16.36 -3.27
N ASN A 22 -12.80 16.66 -2.02
CA ASN A 22 -13.34 17.79 -1.27
C ASN A 22 -12.77 19.15 -1.71
N ASP A 23 -11.49 19.19 -2.07
CA ASP A 23 -10.83 20.39 -2.59
C ASP A 23 -9.87 20.04 -3.74
N PRO A 24 -10.33 20.17 -5.00
CA PRO A 24 -9.53 19.86 -6.18
C PRO A 24 -8.32 20.76 -6.39
N ALA A 25 -8.21 21.89 -5.68
CA ALA A 25 -7.05 22.78 -5.77
C ALA A 25 -5.88 22.28 -4.91
N LEU A 26 -6.12 21.38 -3.96
CA LEU A 26 -5.07 20.83 -3.09
C LEU A 26 -4.07 19.98 -3.87
N SER A 27 -2.79 20.29 -3.70
CA SER A 27 -1.69 19.46 -4.19
C SER A 27 -1.27 18.44 -3.12
N VAL A 28 -1.68 17.18 -3.29
CA VAL A 28 -1.37 16.09 -2.34
C VAL A 28 -0.23 15.20 -2.86
N CYS A 29 0.74 14.89 -2.00
CA CYS A 29 1.82 13.92 -2.27
C CYS A 29 1.65 12.67 -1.40
N ILE A 30 1.83 11.49 -1.98
CA ILE A 30 1.94 10.23 -1.23
C ILE A 30 3.35 9.70 -1.41
N ILE A 31 4.01 9.40 -0.30
CA ILE A 31 5.37 8.84 -0.27
C ILE A 31 5.29 7.44 0.31
N GLU A 32 5.73 6.45 -0.46
CA GLU A 32 5.75 5.04 -0.07
C GLU A 32 7.17 4.50 -0.21
N LYS A 33 7.63 3.74 0.79
CA LYS A 33 8.98 3.16 0.82
C LYS A 33 9.12 2.02 -0.18
N GLY A 34 8.07 1.22 -0.35
CA GLY A 34 8.09 0.05 -1.22
C GLY A 34 7.83 0.36 -2.70
N HIS A 35 7.56 -0.69 -3.44
CA HIS A 35 7.44 -0.64 -4.90
C HIS A 35 6.01 -0.31 -5.36
N PRO A 36 5.84 0.20 -6.61
CA PRO A 36 4.53 0.25 -7.26
C PRO A 36 3.95 -1.16 -7.41
N ILE A 37 2.62 -1.26 -7.48
CA ILE A 37 1.89 -2.54 -7.36
C ILE A 37 2.33 -3.58 -8.39
N GLU A 38 2.63 -3.17 -9.62
CA GLU A 38 3.06 -4.05 -10.72
C GLU A 38 4.44 -4.66 -10.47
N LYS A 39 5.25 -4.01 -9.64
CA LYS A 39 6.60 -4.46 -9.28
C LYS A 39 6.66 -5.14 -7.92
N ARG A 40 5.54 -5.27 -7.21
CA ARG A 40 5.49 -5.99 -5.92
C ARG A 40 5.48 -7.50 -6.17
N SER A 41 6.55 -8.18 -5.77
CA SER A 41 6.65 -9.64 -5.85
C SER A 41 7.27 -10.23 -4.60
N CYS A 42 6.51 -11.08 -3.90
CA CYS A 42 7.03 -11.89 -2.80
C CYS A 42 7.42 -13.28 -3.31
N PRO A 43 8.65 -13.77 -3.06
CA PRO A 43 9.08 -15.12 -3.44
C PRO A 43 8.20 -16.24 -2.88
N ILE A 44 7.63 -16.07 -1.68
CA ILE A 44 6.72 -17.06 -1.08
C ILE A 44 5.39 -17.09 -1.83
N VAL A 45 4.79 -15.92 -2.09
CA VAL A 45 3.50 -15.80 -2.81
C VAL A 45 3.64 -16.35 -4.23
N THR A 46 4.79 -16.12 -4.86
CA THR A 46 5.12 -16.66 -6.20
C THR A 46 5.64 -18.10 -6.18
N LYS A 47 5.62 -18.78 -5.02
CA LYS A 47 6.06 -20.18 -4.83
C LYS A 47 7.49 -20.47 -5.30
N LYS A 48 8.37 -19.47 -5.27
CA LYS A 48 9.80 -19.63 -5.58
C LYS A 48 10.60 -20.16 -4.39
N VAL A 49 10.05 -20.05 -3.17
CA VAL A 49 10.63 -20.53 -1.92
C VAL A 49 9.53 -21.08 -1.01
N ASP A 50 9.86 -22.09 -0.20
CA ASP A 50 8.89 -22.73 0.71
C ASP A 50 8.69 -21.98 2.03
N LYS A 51 9.61 -21.06 2.36
CA LYS A 51 9.63 -20.34 3.65
C LYS A 51 10.02 -18.88 3.46
N CYS A 52 9.65 -18.05 4.43
CA CYS A 52 10.03 -16.64 4.43
C CYS A 52 11.54 -16.46 4.55
N ILE A 53 12.12 -15.73 3.58
CA ILE A 53 13.55 -15.46 3.50
C ILE A 53 13.93 -14.07 4.05
N LYS A 54 12.99 -13.35 4.68
CA LYS A 54 13.20 -12.01 5.26
C LYS A 54 13.87 -11.04 4.28
N CYS A 55 13.22 -10.84 3.13
CA CYS A 55 13.70 -9.89 2.11
C CYS A 55 14.00 -8.52 2.74
N PRO A 56 15.04 -7.79 2.28
CA PRO A 56 15.36 -6.45 2.78
C PRO A 56 14.18 -5.47 2.66
N SER A 57 13.40 -5.61 1.59
CA SER A 57 12.11 -4.95 1.38
C SER A 57 11.04 -6.04 1.30
N CYS A 58 10.06 -6.02 2.20
CA CYS A 58 9.03 -7.04 2.25
C CYS A 58 7.86 -6.66 1.34
N ALA A 59 7.83 -7.17 0.11
CA ALA A 59 6.78 -6.87 -0.85
C ALA A 59 5.35 -7.14 -0.34
N ILE A 60 5.14 -7.95 0.71
CA ILE A 60 3.83 -8.11 1.37
C ILE A 60 3.48 -6.90 2.23
N MET A 61 4.41 -6.39 3.03
CA MET A 61 4.13 -5.37 4.05
C MET A 61 4.21 -3.93 3.53
N GLU A 62 5.11 -3.67 2.59
CA GLU A 62 5.40 -2.34 2.05
C GLU A 62 5.18 -2.27 0.53
N GLY A 63 4.96 -1.06 0.03
CA GLY A 63 4.61 -0.77 -1.36
C GLY A 63 3.18 -0.25 -1.52
N LEU A 64 2.84 0.14 -2.75
CA LEU A 64 1.54 0.71 -3.08
C LEU A 64 0.40 -0.26 -2.71
N ALA A 65 -0.65 0.22 -2.05
CA ALA A 65 -1.73 -0.51 -1.38
C ALA A 65 -1.36 -1.25 -0.07
N GLY A 66 -0.10 -1.18 0.37
CA GLY A 66 0.36 -1.70 1.67
C GLY A 66 0.09 -3.20 1.85
N ALA A 67 -0.13 -3.64 3.09
CA ALA A 67 -0.41 -5.06 3.40
C ALA A 67 -1.69 -5.61 2.74
N GLY A 68 -2.65 -4.73 2.44
CA GLY A 68 -3.92 -5.13 1.82
C GLY A 68 -3.78 -5.69 0.41
N ALA A 69 -2.69 -5.41 -0.31
CA ALA A 69 -2.47 -5.92 -1.67
C ALA A 69 -2.35 -7.45 -1.75
N PHE A 70 -1.90 -8.09 -0.67
CA PHE A 70 -1.70 -9.54 -0.59
C PHE A 70 -2.63 -10.19 0.44
N SER A 71 -3.66 -9.48 0.91
CA SER A 71 -4.68 -10.06 1.76
C SER A 71 -5.78 -10.71 0.91
N ASP A 72 -6.67 -11.44 1.58
CA ASP A 72 -7.92 -11.92 1.00
C ASP A 72 -8.97 -10.82 0.80
N GLY A 73 -8.62 -9.55 1.09
CA GLY A 73 -9.50 -8.40 0.93
C GLY A 73 -10.73 -8.42 1.83
N LYS A 74 -10.75 -9.26 2.88
CA LYS A 74 -11.93 -9.38 3.74
C LYS A 74 -12.12 -8.11 4.56
N TYR A 75 -13.30 -7.51 4.40
CA TYR A 75 -13.76 -6.42 5.25
C TYR A 75 -14.55 -7.01 6.43
N VAL A 76 -13.95 -6.97 7.63
CA VAL A 76 -14.57 -7.50 8.84
C VAL A 76 -15.43 -6.41 9.49
N ILE A 77 -16.74 -6.60 9.46
CA ILE A 77 -17.70 -5.77 10.18
C ILE A 77 -18.07 -6.53 11.46
N SER A 78 -17.52 -6.10 12.59
CA SER A 78 -17.96 -6.58 13.91
C SER A 78 -18.95 -5.56 14.49
N THR A 79 -20.15 -6.04 14.83
CA THR A 79 -21.10 -5.31 15.68
C THR A 79 -20.67 -5.37 17.13
#